data_AF-A0A1J8QKB3-F1
#
_entry.id   AF-A0A1J8QKB3-F1
#
_cell.length_a   1.000
_cell.length_b   1.000
_cell.length_c   1.000
_cell.angle_alpha   90.00
_cell.angle_beta   90.00
_cell.angle_gamma   90.00
#
_symmetry.space_group_name_H-M   'P 1'
#
loop_
_entity.id
_entity.type
_entity.pdbx_description
1 polymer ?
#
loop_
_entity_poly.entity_id
_entity_poly.type
_entity_poly.pdbx_seq_one_letter_code
_entity_poly.pdbx_strand_id
1 'polypeptide(L)'
;MDLGDEIPLATSFPLPFRVLFLIGFGILGWATNLHVLHLFGIDAPSALELHSHSGRISLPTTSSHSRALSSARAYYTPIYRLFAAYSAWCLVGWSFFRLVTGSNTMLVDGFKYIPALSSLGVLTVLICPYEICQKHERDVFLQSAARCLFSSMDSPVYFSDVVFADVFTSFAKVLGDVWLSTCMLLPGGSLLSLPSLDGISQWILPSLMRYAPFTISCAIEYWSPANTSKRPLFNALKYASSFPVIFLSAAQRIVILELAGEKGRSVMRESWHGEHPLFRLWLLAAVVNSLYSFWWDLTNDWGLDLLKSRSAEVRSSPTRYSKITGSSDTPVVSESLSSSSQQVLGGAIYRQHSYPYGLRPVLLYPLAVYPLVIFFNLLLRMTWSIKLSSHLYSQSEGTTVIFWLEVAEIFRRWMWVFIRVEWEVVKNAQQKSHNASHAEEVELIPSTRPDPMDD
;
A
#
# COMPACT_ATOMS: atom_id res chain seq x y z
N MET A 1 -40.42 -9.46 -23.72
CA MET A 1 -39.52 -9.92 -22.64
C MET A 1 -38.20 -10.18 -23.35
N ASP A 2 -37.52 -9.09 -23.71
CA ASP A 2 -36.33 -9.10 -24.56
C ASP A 2 -35.13 -8.88 -23.63
N LEU A 3 -34.57 -9.97 -23.10
CA LEU A 3 -33.20 -9.92 -22.59
C LEU A 3 -32.30 -9.93 -23.82
N GLY A 4 -32.04 -8.74 -24.35
CA GLY A 4 -31.08 -8.53 -25.42
C GLY A 4 -29.72 -9.13 -25.05
N ASP A 5 -29.12 -9.82 -26.01
CA ASP A 5 -27.76 -10.35 -25.97
C ASP A 5 -26.79 -9.30 -25.39
N GLU A 6 -26.42 -9.44 -24.11
CA GLU A 6 -25.35 -8.63 -23.55
C GLU A 6 -24.05 -9.01 -24.26
N ILE A 7 -23.54 -8.09 -25.08
CA ILE A 7 -22.22 -8.22 -25.71
C ILE A 7 -21.21 -8.52 -24.60
N PRO A 8 -20.52 -9.68 -24.63
CA PRO A 8 -19.57 -10.03 -23.57
C PRO A 8 -18.56 -8.90 -23.39
N LEU A 9 -18.29 -8.51 -22.13
CA LEU A 9 -17.28 -7.47 -21.85
C LEU A 9 -15.93 -7.80 -22.50
N ALA A 10 -15.62 -9.08 -22.69
CA ALA A 10 -14.42 -9.53 -23.40
C ALA A 10 -14.35 -9.04 -24.87
N THR A 11 -15.50 -8.88 -25.53
CA THR A 11 -15.61 -8.44 -26.92
C THR A 11 -15.31 -6.94 -27.07
N SER A 12 -15.74 -6.12 -26.10
CA SER A 12 -15.53 -4.66 -26.13
C SER A 12 -14.29 -4.22 -25.34
N PHE A 13 -13.90 -4.97 -24.33
CA PHE A 13 -12.77 -4.65 -23.45
C PHE A 13 -12.07 -5.95 -23.06
N PRO A 14 -11.20 -6.49 -23.93
CA PRO A 14 -10.54 -7.77 -23.70
C PRO A 14 -9.51 -7.66 -22.56
N LEU A 15 -9.20 -8.79 -21.93
CA LEU A 15 -8.32 -8.87 -20.76
C LEU A 15 -7.01 -8.09 -20.90
N PRO A 16 -6.27 -8.15 -22.02
CA PRO A 16 -5.02 -7.40 -22.16
C PRO A 16 -5.18 -5.89 -21.98
N PHE A 17 -6.26 -5.29 -22.52
CA PHE A 17 -6.51 -3.86 -22.31
C PHE A 17 -6.96 -3.56 -20.88
N ARG A 18 -7.68 -4.47 -20.21
CA ARG A 18 -8.02 -4.26 -18.78
C ARG A 18 -6.77 -4.15 -17.92
N VAL A 19 -5.83 -5.05 -18.14
CA VAL A 19 -4.54 -5.09 -17.44
C VAL A 19 -3.76 -3.79 -17.68
N LEU A 20 -3.67 -3.34 -18.93
CA LEU A 20 -3.00 -2.08 -19.27
C LEU A 20 -3.66 -0.89 -18.55
N PHE A 21 -5.00 -0.80 -18.54
CA PHE A 21 -5.69 0.28 -17.84
C PHE A 21 -5.48 0.22 -16.32
N LEU A 22 -5.46 -0.96 -15.71
CA LEU A 22 -5.17 -1.14 -14.28
C LEU A 22 -3.74 -0.72 -13.92
N ILE A 23 -2.76 -1.03 -14.76
CA ILE A 23 -1.39 -0.52 -14.61
C ILE A 23 -1.39 1.01 -14.70
N GLY A 24 -2.13 1.60 -15.64
CA GLY A 24 -2.32 3.05 -15.74
C GLY A 24 -2.91 3.68 -14.48
N PHE A 25 -3.91 3.04 -13.87
CA PHE A 25 -4.45 3.46 -12.57
C PHE A 25 -3.40 3.43 -11.45
N GLY A 26 -2.50 2.46 -11.47
CA GLY A 26 -1.35 2.41 -10.55
C GLY A 26 -0.41 3.62 -10.70
N ILE A 27 -0.05 3.96 -11.95
CA ILE A 27 0.82 5.11 -12.24
C ILE A 27 0.14 6.41 -11.79
N LEU A 28 -1.15 6.58 -12.09
CA LEU A 28 -1.93 7.73 -11.64
C LEU A 28 -2.05 7.80 -10.11
N GLY A 29 -2.29 6.65 -9.47
CA GLY A 29 -2.35 6.53 -8.02
C GLY A 29 -1.05 6.98 -7.37
N TRP A 30 0.10 6.58 -7.93
CA TRP A 30 1.40 7.02 -7.43
C TRP A 30 1.65 8.53 -7.65
N ALA A 31 1.34 9.05 -8.84
CA ALA A 31 1.46 10.48 -9.13
C ALA A 31 0.61 11.34 -8.17
N THR A 32 -0.63 10.93 -7.94
CA THR A 32 -1.56 11.61 -7.04
C THR A 32 -1.16 11.48 -5.57
N ASN A 33 -0.60 10.35 -5.16
CA ASN A 33 -0.03 10.20 -3.81
C ASN A 33 1.02 11.28 -3.53
N LEU A 34 2.02 11.41 -4.41
CA LEU A 34 3.08 12.40 -4.24
C LEU A 34 2.56 13.84 -4.32
N HIS A 35 1.62 14.10 -5.23
CA HIS A 35 1.04 15.43 -5.39
C HIS A 35 0.20 15.84 -4.16
N VAL A 36 -0.68 14.96 -3.67
CA VAL A 36 -1.53 15.25 -2.50
C VAL A 36 -0.69 15.38 -1.23
N LEU A 37 0.32 14.53 -1.02
CA LEU A 37 1.25 14.68 0.11
C LEU A 37 1.92 16.06 0.11
N HIS A 38 2.34 16.53 -1.06
CA HIS A 38 2.89 17.88 -1.22
C HIS A 38 1.86 18.98 -0.94
N LEU A 39 0.60 18.82 -1.34
CA LEU A 39 -0.48 19.77 -1.02
C LEU A 39 -0.70 19.91 0.49
N PHE A 40 -0.51 18.84 1.26
CA PHE A 40 -0.56 18.86 2.72
C PHE A 40 0.76 19.30 3.38
N GLY A 41 1.77 19.72 2.60
CA GLY A 41 3.07 20.16 3.12
C GLY A 41 3.94 19.04 3.68
N ILE A 42 3.63 17.79 3.38
CA ILE A 42 4.42 16.62 3.81
C ILE A 42 5.56 16.42 2.80
N ASP A 43 6.80 16.45 3.29
CA ASP A 43 8.00 16.22 2.47
C ASP A 43 8.15 14.74 2.12
N ALA A 44 7.34 14.27 1.16
CA ALA A 44 7.30 12.89 0.70
C ALA A 44 8.67 12.37 0.22
N PRO A 45 9.50 13.13 -0.54
CA PRO A 45 10.83 12.68 -0.93
C PRO A 45 11.78 12.36 0.23
N SER A 46 11.70 13.09 1.33
CA SER A 46 12.48 12.78 2.54
C SER A 46 11.87 11.65 3.36
N ALA A 47 10.54 11.59 3.45
CA ALA A 47 9.83 10.53 4.16
C ALA A 47 9.99 9.15 3.50
N LEU A 48 9.99 9.13 2.17
CA LEU A 48 10.16 7.93 1.33
C LEU A 48 11.64 7.65 0.99
N GLU A 49 12.59 8.45 1.50
CA GLU A 49 14.04 8.29 1.24
C GLU A 49 14.42 8.30 -0.26
N LEU A 50 13.61 8.95 -1.10
CA LEU A 50 13.78 8.99 -2.56
C LEU A 50 15.10 9.66 -3.01
N HIS A 51 15.68 10.50 -2.15
CA HIS A 51 16.96 11.15 -2.38
C HIS A 51 18.15 10.18 -2.42
N SER A 52 18.08 9.06 -1.69
CA SER A 52 19.15 8.04 -1.70
C SER A 52 19.25 7.32 -3.05
N HIS A 53 18.17 7.34 -3.86
CA HIS A 53 18.13 6.72 -5.18
C HIS A 53 18.54 7.66 -6.32
N SER A 54 18.40 8.97 -6.13
CA SER A 54 18.58 9.94 -7.22
C SER A 54 20.01 10.44 -7.39
N GLY A 55 20.95 10.07 -6.50
CA GLY A 55 22.34 10.58 -6.52
C GLY A 55 22.47 12.11 -6.38
N ARG A 56 21.36 12.82 -6.17
CA ARG A 56 21.32 14.27 -5.98
C ARG A 56 21.60 14.57 -4.52
N ILE A 57 22.89 14.61 -4.16
CA ILE A 57 23.35 15.20 -2.91
C ILE A 57 23.02 16.70 -2.97
N SER A 58 21.85 17.08 -2.48
CA SER A 58 21.52 18.48 -2.25
C SER A 58 22.11 18.84 -0.89
N LEU A 59 23.21 19.59 -0.87
CA LEU A 59 23.76 20.13 0.37
C LEU A 59 22.66 20.90 1.12
N PRO A 60 22.54 20.74 2.46
CA PRO A 60 21.57 21.47 3.25
C PRO A 60 22.00 22.94 3.28
N THR A 61 21.46 23.73 2.35
CA THR A 61 21.59 25.19 2.40
C THR A 61 20.27 25.78 2.84
N THR A 62 20.35 26.46 3.96
CA THR A 62 19.31 27.22 4.64
C THR A 62 18.77 28.34 3.75
N SER A 63 17.88 28.07 2.80
CA SER A 63 17.04 29.14 2.25
C SER A 63 15.87 28.69 1.36
N SER A 64 14.72 29.19 1.79
CA SER A 64 13.50 29.46 1.03
C SER A 64 12.54 28.29 0.76
N HIS A 65 11.37 28.38 1.40
CA HIS A 65 10.14 27.66 1.10
C HIS A 65 9.84 27.55 -0.41
N SER A 66 10.23 28.56 -1.22
CA SER A 66 10.04 28.54 -2.68
C SER A 66 10.90 27.49 -3.40
N ARG A 67 12.10 27.18 -2.89
CA ARG A 67 12.96 26.13 -3.44
C ARG A 67 12.49 24.73 -3.05
N ALA A 68 12.03 24.55 -1.81
CA ALA A 68 11.40 23.30 -1.38
C ALA A 68 10.15 22.96 -2.24
N LEU A 69 9.30 23.95 -2.50
CA LEU A 69 8.10 23.79 -3.35
C LEU A 69 8.48 23.46 -4.81
N SER A 70 9.55 24.06 -5.33
CA SER A 70 10.06 23.79 -6.68
C SER A 70 10.69 22.40 -6.81
N SER A 71 11.37 21.92 -5.75
CA SER A 71 11.96 20.58 -5.67
C SER A 71 10.87 19.50 -5.63
N ALA A 72 9.83 19.69 -4.81
CA ALA A 72 8.74 18.72 -4.68
C ALA A 72 7.92 18.57 -5.98
N ARG A 73 7.68 19.66 -6.72
CA ARG A 73 7.04 19.61 -8.05
C ARG A 73 7.82 18.77 -9.05
N ALA A 74 9.15 18.69 -8.90
CA ALA A 74 10.00 17.91 -9.77
C ALA A 74 9.77 16.39 -9.63
N TYR A 75 9.19 15.91 -8.52
CA TYR A 75 8.96 14.47 -8.30
C TYR A 75 7.64 13.97 -8.90
N TYR A 76 6.52 14.72 -8.80
CA TYR A 76 5.24 14.24 -9.33
C TYR A 76 4.97 14.64 -10.79
N THR A 77 5.54 15.74 -11.28
CA THR A 77 5.29 16.22 -12.66
C THR A 77 5.76 15.23 -13.73
N PRO A 78 6.97 14.62 -13.64
CA PRO A 78 7.41 13.60 -14.60
C PRO A 78 6.46 12.40 -14.64
N ILE A 79 5.95 11.98 -13.48
CA ILE A 79 5.06 10.82 -13.38
C ILE A 79 3.70 11.12 -14.03
N TYR A 80 3.17 12.34 -13.89
CA TYR A 80 1.97 12.75 -14.64
C TYR A 80 2.19 12.77 -16.16
N ARG A 81 3.37 13.20 -16.63
CA ARG A 81 3.73 13.15 -18.06
C ARG A 81 3.82 11.71 -18.54
N LEU A 82 4.43 10.83 -17.75
CA LEU A 82 4.50 9.39 -18.02
C LEU A 82 3.10 8.79 -18.10
N PHE A 83 2.23 9.09 -17.13
CA PHE A 83 0.83 8.66 -17.12
C PHE A 83 0.06 9.16 -18.35
N ALA A 84 0.22 10.42 -18.75
CA ALA A 84 -0.44 10.98 -19.91
C ALA A 84 0.00 10.27 -21.21
N ALA A 85 1.31 10.06 -21.39
CA ALA A 85 1.85 9.33 -22.54
C ALA A 85 1.38 7.86 -22.56
N TYR A 86 1.43 7.19 -21.41
CA TYR A 86 0.97 5.81 -21.24
C TYR A 86 -0.53 5.66 -21.56
N SER A 87 -1.35 6.55 -21.00
CA SER A 87 -2.80 6.55 -21.20
C SER A 87 -3.16 6.85 -22.65
N ALA A 88 -2.47 7.81 -23.29
CA ALA A 88 -2.66 8.10 -24.70
C ALA A 88 -2.36 6.88 -25.57
N TRP A 89 -1.23 6.18 -25.33
CA TRP A 89 -0.89 4.95 -26.05
C TRP A 89 -1.95 3.86 -25.89
N CYS A 90 -2.38 3.60 -24.65
CA CYS A 90 -3.39 2.57 -24.37
C CYS A 90 -4.76 2.93 -24.94
N LEU A 91 -5.17 4.20 -24.85
CA LEU A 91 -6.44 4.70 -25.39
C LEU A 91 -6.45 4.65 -26.91
N VAL A 92 -5.37 5.02 -27.59
CA VAL A 92 -5.25 4.92 -29.05
C VAL A 92 -5.31 3.46 -29.49
N GLY A 93 -4.53 2.57 -28.85
CA GLY A 93 -4.53 1.14 -29.15
C GLY A 93 -5.91 0.50 -28.94
N TRP A 94 -6.57 0.81 -27.83
CA TRP A 94 -7.92 0.32 -27.54
C TRP A 94 -8.97 0.89 -28.49
N SER A 95 -8.91 2.20 -28.78
CA SER A 95 -9.86 2.84 -29.71
C SER A 95 -9.72 2.25 -31.11
N PHE A 96 -8.48 2.04 -31.58
CA PHE A 96 -8.23 1.38 -32.86
C PHE A 96 -8.78 -0.06 -32.89
N PHE A 97 -8.55 -0.84 -31.82
CA PHE A 97 -9.16 -2.16 -31.67
C PHE A 97 -10.69 -2.11 -31.74
N ARG A 98 -11.34 -1.17 -31.04
CA ARG A 98 -12.80 -1.00 -31.05
C ARG A 98 -13.34 -0.66 -32.43
N LEU A 99 -12.67 0.25 -33.14
CA LEU A 99 -13.07 0.68 -34.48
C LEU A 99 -13.01 -0.47 -35.49
N VAL A 100 -11.97 -1.31 -35.41
CA VAL A 100 -11.75 -2.41 -36.36
C VAL A 100 -12.59 -3.63 -36.05
N THR A 101 -12.78 -3.96 -34.76
CA THR A 101 -13.54 -5.15 -34.35
C THR A 101 -15.04 -4.91 -34.35
N GLY A 102 -15.50 -3.66 -34.19
CA GLY A 102 -16.94 -3.32 -34.19
C GLY A 102 -17.76 -4.06 -33.14
N SER A 103 -17.11 -4.56 -32.08
CA SER A 103 -17.69 -5.47 -31.09
C SER A 103 -18.27 -6.78 -31.66
N ASN A 104 -17.77 -7.23 -32.82
CA ASN A 104 -18.13 -8.52 -33.43
C ASN A 104 -17.21 -9.64 -32.93
N THR A 105 -17.77 -10.69 -32.35
CA THR A 105 -17.04 -11.84 -31.77
C THR A 105 -16.12 -12.53 -32.78
N MET A 106 -16.54 -12.66 -34.04
CA MET A 106 -15.77 -13.33 -35.09
C MET A 106 -14.49 -12.59 -35.51
N LEU A 107 -14.43 -11.27 -35.29
CA LEU A 107 -13.29 -10.44 -35.69
C LEU A 107 -12.29 -10.25 -34.53
N VAL A 108 -12.73 -10.40 -33.28
CA VAL A 108 -11.91 -10.20 -32.07
C VAL A 108 -10.60 -11.00 -32.13
N ASP A 109 -10.69 -12.30 -32.44
CA ASP A 109 -9.53 -13.19 -32.44
C ASP A 109 -8.60 -12.95 -33.64
N GLY A 110 -9.14 -12.51 -34.79
CA GLY A 110 -8.34 -12.12 -35.95
C GLY A 110 -7.51 -10.85 -35.71
N PHE A 111 -8.03 -9.92 -34.91
CA PHE A 111 -7.38 -8.66 -34.57
C PHE A 111 -6.61 -8.68 -33.24
N LYS A 112 -6.32 -9.87 -32.69
CA LYS A 112 -5.56 -10.01 -31.43
C LYS A 112 -4.14 -9.43 -31.46
N TYR A 113 -3.60 -9.19 -32.65
CA TYR A 113 -2.30 -8.52 -32.79
C TYR A 113 -2.31 -7.07 -32.30
N ILE A 114 -3.47 -6.38 -32.27
CA ILE A 114 -3.59 -5.00 -31.80
C ILE A 114 -3.29 -4.88 -30.29
N PRO A 115 -3.97 -5.64 -29.39
CA PRO A 115 -3.60 -5.67 -27.98
C PRO A 115 -2.19 -6.25 -27.74
N ALA A 116 -1.71 -7.15 -28.59
CA ALA A 116 -0.33 -7.65 -28.52
C ALA A 116 0.69 -6.53 -28.77
N LEU A 117 0.51 -5.77 -29.85
CA LEU A 117 1.41 -4.66 -30.22
C LEU A 117 1.34 -3.53 -29.19
N SER A 118 0.16 -3.26 -28.65
CA SER A 118 -0.02 -2.26 -27.57
C SER A 118 0.76 -2.67 -26.31
N SER A 119 0.64 -3.93 -25.89
CA SER A 119 1.36 -4.49 -24.74
C SER A 119 2.87 -4.52 -24.98
N LEU A 120 3.29 -4.95 -26.16
CA LEU A 120 4.70 -4.98 -26.56
C LEU A 120 5.30 -3.58 -26.56
N GLY A 121 4.60 -2.58 -27.12
CA GLY A 121 5.06 -1.18 -27.13
C GLY A 121 5.29 -0.63 -25.72
N VAL A 122 4.39 -0.93 -24.77
CA VAL A 122 4.57 -0.57 -23.36
C VAL A 122 5.82 -1.24 -22.77
N LEU A 123 6.01 -2.53 -22.99
CA LEU A 123 7.16 -3.27 -22.49
C LEU A 123 8.48 -2.77 -23.11
N THR A 124 8.48 -2.49 -24.41
CA THR A 124 9.63 -1.93 -25.12
C THR A 124 10.00 -0.57 -24.55
N VAL A 125 9.03 0.33 -24.36
CA VAL A 125 9.29 1.65 -23.74
C VAL A 125 9.78 1.47 -22.31
N LEU A 126 9.22 0.53 -21.54
CA LEU A 126 9.63 0.28 -20.16
C LEU A 126 11.12 -0.05 -20.04
N ILE A 127 11.61 -0.96 -20.88
CA ILE A 127 13.01 -1.46 -20.86
C ILE A 127 13.95 -0.58 -21.69
N CYS A 128 13.40 0.36 -22.47
CA CYS A 128 14.18 1.20 -23.38
C CYS A 128 15.22 2.04 -22.62
N PRO A 129 16.52 1.94 -22.96
CA PRO A 129 17.59 2.69 -22.28
C PRO A 129 17.72 4.15 -22.77
N TYR A 130 16.99 4.52 -23.81
CA TYR A 130 17.01 5.87 -24.39
C TYR A 130 16.14 6.85 -23.58
N GLU A 131 16.45 8.15 -23.69
CA GLU A 131 15.76 9.28 -23.02
C GLU A 131 14.34 9.57 -23.58
N ILE A 132 13.62 8.51 -23.94
CA ILE A 132 12.22 8.54 -24.36
C ILE A 132 11.35 8.48 -23.09
N CYS A 133 10.12 9.00 -23.09
CA CYS A 133 9.10 8.76 -22.05
C CYS A 133 9.55 8.77 -20.57
N GLN A 134 10.28 9.80 -20.11
CA GLN A 134 10.71 9.93 -18.70
C GLN A 134 11.55 8.74 -18.20
N LYS A 135 12.72 8.51 -18.82
CA LYS A 135 13.61 7.38 -18.51
C LYS A 135 13.95 7.23 -17.03
N HIS A 136 14.27 8.32 -16.36
CA HIS A 136 14.62 8.30 -14.94
C HIS A 136 13.57 7.59 -14.08
N GLU A 137 12.28 7.91 -14.27
CA GLU A 137 11.19 7.29 -13.51
C GLU A 137 11.05 5.79 -13.79
N ARG A 138 11.32 5.38 -15.04
CA ARG A 138 11.30 3.96 -15.42
C ARG A 138 12.47 3.20 -14.80
N ASP A 139 13.66 3.79 -14.80
CA ASP A 139 14.84 3.18 -14.19
C ASP A 139 14.65 3.04 -12.68
N VAL A 140 14.11 4.05 -12.00
CA VAL A 140 13.75 3.98 -10.56
C VAL A 140 12.71 2.88 -10.30
N PHE A 141 11.70 2.75 -11.16
CA PHE A 141 10.71 1.68 -11.06
C PHE A 141 11.35 0.29 -11.23
N LEU A 142 12.18 0.10 -12.27
CA LEU A 142 12.85 -1.17 -12.56
C LEU A 142 13.84 -1.55 -11.45
N GLN A 143 14.57 -0.60 -10.90
CA GLN A 143 15.49 -0.82 -9.78
C GLN A 143 14.75 -1.20 -8.50
N SER A 144 13.63 -0.54 -8.19
CA SER A 144 12.80 -0.91 -7.03
C SER A 144 12.17 -2.29 -7.21
N ALA A 145 11.67 -2.61 -8.40
CA ALA A 145 11.18 -3.95 -8.72
C ALA A 145 12.26 -5.02 -8.59
N ALA A 146 13.46 -4.76 -9.13
CA ALA A 146 14.59 -5.68 -9.04
C ALA A 146 15.03 -5.90 -7.59
N ARG A 147 15.08 -4.86 -6.76
CA ARG A 147 15.44 -4.99 -5.33
C ARG A 147 14.40 -5.79 -4.56
N CYS A 148 13.11 -5.60 -4.84
CA CYS A 148 12.06 -6.40 -4.20
C CYS A 148 12.09 -7.88 -4.64
N LEU A 149 12.42 -8.16 -5.90
CA LEU A 149 12.41 -9.53 -6.45
C LEU A 149 13.70 -10.30 -6.18
N PHE A 150 14.85 -9.63 -6.16
CA PHE A 150 16.19 -10.21 -6.09
C PHE A 150 16.99 -9.68 -4.90
N SER A 151 16.31 -9.34 -3.79
CA SER A 151 16.94 -8.75 -2.61
C SER A 151 18.15 -9.57 -2.15
N SER A 152 19.33 -8.94 -2.14
CA SER A 152 20.56 -9.51 -1.59
C SER A 152 20.61 -9.27 -0.08
N MET A 153 21.28 -10.15 0.67
CA MET A 153 21.34 -10.13 2.14
C MET A 153 22.01 -8.87 2.72
N ASP A 154 22.80 -8.14 1.91
CA ASP A 154 23.62 -7.01 2.36
C ASP A 154 23.06 -5.63 1.96
N SER A 155 21.95 -5.56 1.21
CA SER A 155 21.41 -4.26 0.77
C SER A 155 20.54 -3.60 1.84
N PRO A 156 20.71 -2.30 2.13
CA PRO A 156 19.81 -1.59 3.04
C PRO A 156 18.39 -1.56 2.47
N VAL A 157 17.42 -1.79 3.35
CA VAL A 157 16.00 -1.72 3.05
C VAL A 157 15.52 -0.29 3.26
N TYR A 158 15.05 0.36 2.20
CA TYR A 158 14.46 1.70 2.28
C TYR A 158 12.97 1.63 2.54
N PHE A 159 12.42 2.67 3.17
CA PHE A 159 10.98 2.75 3.40
C PHE A 159 10.17 2.79 2.09
N SER A 160 10.72 3.39 1.02
CA SER A 160 10.12 3.33 -0.33
C SER A 160 9.93 1.91 -0.84
N ASP A 161 10.82 0.99 -0.50
CA ASP A 161 10.78 -0.40 -0.97
C ASP A 161 9.67 -1.18 -0.27
N VAL A 162 9.43 -0.87 1.02
CA VAL A 162 8.31 -1.41 1.79
C VAL A 162 6.98 -0.94 1.18
N VAL A 163 6.86 0.36 0.90
CA VAL A 163 5.66 0.92 0.26
C VAL A 163 5.46 0.33 -1.13
N PHE A 164 6.54 0.20 -1.93
CA PHE A 164 6.49 -0.42 -3.24
C PHE A 164 6.03 -1.88 -3.16
N ALA A 165 6.56 -2.67 -2.24
CA ALA A 165 6.18 -4.07 -2.03
C ALA A 165 4.70 -4.23 -1.65
N ASP A 166 4.17 -3.38 -0.78
CA ASP A 166 2.76 -3.43 -0.38
C ASP A 166 1.81 -2.99 -1.52
N VAL A 167 2.22 -2.02 -2.33
CA VAL A 167 1.50 -1.65 -3.56
C VAL A 167 1.55 -2.80 -4.56
N PHE A 168 2.73 -3.35 -4.83
CA PHE A 168 2.93 -4.45 -5.78
C PHE A 168 2.17 -5.72 -5.39
N THR A 169 2.09 -6.01 -4.09
CA THR A 169 1.23 -7.05 -3.51
C THR A 169 -0.24 -6.89 -3.91
N SER A 170 -0.71 -5.67 -4.01
CA SER A 170 -2.12 -5.39 -4.33
C SER A 170 -2.38 -5.49 -5.84
N PHE A 171 -1.31 -5.45 -6.64
CA PHE A 171 -1.30 -5.80 -8.07
C PHE A 171 -1.17 -7.30 -8.34
N ALA A 172 -1.09 -8.17 -7.33
CA ALA A 172 -0.86 -9.60 -7.49
C ALA A 172 -1.83 -10.29 -8.48
N LYS A 173 -3.12 -9.92 -8.46
CA LYS A 173 -4.09 -10.41 -9.45
C LYS A 173 -3.85 -9.83 -10.84
N VAL A 174 -3.56 -8.54 -10.95
CA VAL A 174 -3.25 -7.86 -12.21
C VAL A 174 -2.02 -8.50 -12.88
N LEU A 175 -0.99 -8.85 -12.11
CA LEU A 175 0.19 -9.59 -12.60
C LEU A 175 -0.17 -11.01 -13.08
N GLY A 176 -1.08 -11.68 -12.37
CA GLY A 176 -1.66 -12.93 -12.83
C GLY A 176 -2.38 -12.78 -14.18
N ASP A 177 -3.07 -11.66 -14.39
CA ASP A 177 -3.76 -11.37 -15.64
C ASP A 177 -2.81 -10.92 -16.75
N VAL A 178 -1.65 -10.32 -16.44
CA VAL A 178 -0.57 -10.11 -17.43
C VAL A 178 -0.14 -11.46 -18.00
N TRP A 179 0.06 -12.47 -17.13
CA TRP A 179 0.40 -13.82 -17.55
C TRP A 179 -0.69 -14.44 -18.41
N LEU A 180 -1.96 -14.41 -17.97
CA LEU A 180 -3.10 -14.90 -18.75
C LEU A 180 -3.23 -14.18 -20.10
N SER A 181 -3.07 -12.86 -20.12
CA SER A 181 -3.09 -12.04 -21.33
C SER A 181 -2.00 -12.48 -22.30
N THR A 182 -0.80 -12.78 -21.80
CA THR A 182 0.30 -13.30 -22.62
C THR A 182 -0.10 -14.64 -23.26
N CYS A 183 -0.66 -15.58 -22.48
CA CYS A 183 -1.17 -16.85 -23.01
C CYS A 183 -2.28 -16.66 -24.07
N MET A 184 -3.20 -15.70 -23.87
CA MET A 184 -4.28 -15.40 -24.82
C MET A 184 -3.77 -14.80 -26.14
N LEU A 185 -2.66 -14.06 -26.09
CA LEU A 185 -2.07 -13.40 -27.25
C LEU A 185 -1.15 -14.32 -28.07
N LEU A 186 -0.63 -15.39 -27.47
CA LEU A 186 0.21 -16.37 -28.15
C LEU A 186 -0.56 -17.13 -29.27
N PRO A 187 0.16 -17.76 -30.23
CA PRO A 187 -0.47 -18.60 -31.25
C PRO A 187 -1.34 -19.70 -30.61
N GLY A 188 -2.57 -19.87 -31.09
CA GLY A 188 -3.55 -20.81 -30.52
C GLY A 188 -4.43 -20.27 -29.38
N GLY A 189 -4.12 -19.09 -28.80
CA GLY A 189 -4.98 -18.42 -27.82
C GLY A 189 -6.13 -17.63 -28.45
N SER A 190 -7.25 -17.51 -27.71
CA SER A 190 -8.42 -16.67 -28.02
C SER A 190 -8.57 -15.57 -26.97
N LEU A 191 -9.09 -14.40 -27.37
CA LEU A 191 -9.41 -13.30 -26.47
C LEU A 191 -10.77 -13.44 -25.79
N LEU A 192 -11.63 -14.32 -26.32
CA LEU A 192 -13.00 -14.53 -25.85
C LEU A 192 -13.09 -15.61 -24.78
N SER A 193 -12.21 -16.62 -24.84
CA SER A 193 -12.13 -17.69 -23.85
C SER A 193 -10.86 -17.57 -23.01
N LEU A 194 -10.99 -17.67 -21.68
CA LEU A 194 -9.84 -17.87 -20.82
C LEU A 194 -9.18 -19.22 -21.17
N PRO A 195 -7.84 -19.29 -21.29
CA PRO A 195 -7.17 -20.56 -21.56
C PRO A 195 -7.41 -21.55 -20.42
N SER A 196 -7.73 -22.81 -20.77
CA SER A 196 -7.70 -23.92 -19.81
C SER A 196 -6.25 -24.18 -19.43
N LEU A 197 -5.86 -23.73 -18.24
CA LEU A 197 -4.51 -23.93 -17.71
C LEU A 197 -4.40 -25.35 -17.16
N ASP A 198 -3.78 -26.25 -17.93
CA ASP A 198 -3.49 -27.62 -17.50
C ASP A 198 -2.08 -27.74 -16.87
N GLY A 199 -1.90 -28.69 -15.94
CA GLY A 199 -0.58 -29.05 -15.39
C GLY A 199 0.00 -28.05 -14.39
N ILE A 200 1.27 -27.66 -14.52
CA ILE A 200 1.95 -26.74 -13.58
C ILE A 200 1.39 -25.30 -13.70
N SER A 201 0.89 -24.94 -14.88
CA SER A 201 0.37 -23.60 -15.18
C SER A 201 -0.85 -23.20 -14.34
N GLN A 202 -1.66 -24.18 -13.91
CA GLN A 202 -2.79 -23.99 -13.00
C GLN A 202 -2.35 -23.51 -11.60
N TRP A 203 -1.12 -23.83 -11.21
CA TRP A 203 -0.54 -23.47 -9.91
C TRP A 203 0.22 -22.14 -9.97
N ILE A 204 0.66 -21.70 -11.16
CA ILE A 204 1.38 -20.42 -11.34
C ILE A 204 0.50 -19.24 -10.91
N LEU A 205 -0.76 -19.21 -11.33
CA LEU A 205 -1.66 -18.08 -11.04
C LEU A 205 -2.00 -17.97 -9.53
N PRO A 206 -2.41 -19.06 -8.84
CA PRO A 206 -2.56 -19.04 -7.39
C PRO A 206 -1.24 -18.84 -6.63
N SER A 207 -0.08 -19.16 -7.21
CA SER A 207 1.22 -19.00 -6.54
C SER A 207 1.77 -17.58 -6.68
N LEU A 208 1.68 -16.98 -7.87
CA LEU A 208 2.07 -15.59 -8.13
C LEU A 208 1.18 -14.61 -7.36
N MET A 209 -0.12 -14.92 -7.26
CA MET A 209 -1.06 -14.13 -6.47
C MET A 209 -0.82 -14.17 -4.94
N ARG A 210 0.01 -15.10 -4.45
CA ARG A 210 -0.08 -15.58 -3.05
C ARG A 210 1.26 -15.71 -2.33
N TYR A 211 2.32 -16.08 -3.02
CA TYR A 211 3.67 -16.16 -2.45
C TYR A 211 4.44 -14.86 -2.58
N ALA A 212 4.26 -14.09 -3.66
CA ALA A 212 5.00 -12.85 -3.89
C ALA A 212 4.82 -11.81 -2.74
N PRO A 213 3.61 -11.57 -2.20
CA PRO A 213 3.44 -10.70 -1.04
C PRO A 213 4.11 -11.23 0.23
N PHE A 214 3.97 -12.54 0.47
CA PHE A 214 4.47 -13.20 1.66
C PHE A 214 6.01 -13.21 1.69
N THR A 215 6.65 -13.58 0.57
CA THR A 215 8.10 -13.66 0.48
C THR A 215 8.74 -12.27 0.48
N ILE A 216 8.18 -11.31 -0.26
CA ILE A 216 8.76 -9.96 -0.36
C ILE A 216 8.59 -9.20 0.97
N SER A 217 7.40 -9.19 1.58
CA SER A 217 7.17 -8.47 2.84
C SER A 217 7.89 -9.10 4.02
N CYS A 218 7.98 -10.44 4.09
CA CYS A 218 8.73 -11.11 5.16
C CYS A 218 10.25 -11.01 4.95
N ALA A 219 10.74 -11.10 3.71
CA ALA A 219 12.17 -11.00 3.40
C ALA A 219 12.72 -9.56 3.45
N ILE A 220 11.87 -8.53 3.51
CA ILE A 220 12.35 -7.16 3.67
C ILE A 220 12.44 -6.79 5.16
N GLU A 221 11.49 -7.23 5.99
CA GLU A 221 11.46 -6.85 7.41
C GLU A 221 12.30 -7.77 8.32
N TYR A 222 12.47 -9.05 7.95
CA TYR A 222 13.33 -10.01 8.69
C TYR A 222 14.82 -9.74 8.51
N TRP A 223 15.22 -9.25 7.33
CA TRP A 223 16.63 -9.03 6.98
C TRP A 223 17.10 -7.62 7.29
N SER A 224 16.24 -6.77 7.86
CA SER A 224 16.63 -5.46 8.38
C SER A 224 17.55 -5.65 9.62
N PRO A 225 18.81 -5.19 9.58
CA PRO A 225 19.80 -5.48 10.63
C PRO A 225 19.55 -4.79 11.98
N ALA A 226 18.48 -3.98 12.11
CA ALA A 226 18.14 -3.26 13.35
C ALA A 226 17.08 -3.97 14.23
N ASN A 227 16.70 -5.21 13.91
CA ASN A 227 15.46 -5.78 14.41
C ASN A 227 15.62 -6.64 15.69
N THR A 228 15.53 -6.01 16.86
CA THR A 228 15.33 -6.68 18.15
C THR A 228 13.84 -6.89 18.49
N SER A 229 12.93 -6.57 17.56
CA SER A 229 11.48 -6.53 17.78
C SER A 229 10.74 -7.77 17.28
N LYS A 230 9.62 -8.11 17.93
CA LYS A 230 8.67 -9.16 17.48
C LYS A 230 7.78 -8.74 16.31
N ARG A 231 7.89 -7.49 15.84
CA ARG A 231 7.06 -6.92 14.77
C ARG A 231 7.07 -7.75 13.47
N PRO A 232 8.20 -8.24 12.94
CA PRO A 232 8.22 -9.04 11.71
C PRO A 232 7.45 -10.35 11.83
N LEU A 233 7.47 -10.99 13.01
CA LEU A 233 6.75 -12.24 13.25
C LEU A 233 5.24 -12.04 13.17
N PHE A 234 4.72 -10.95 13.76
CA PHE A 234 3.30 -10.63 13.66
C PHE A 234 2.91 -10.22 12.24
N ASN A 235 3.81 -9.56 11.51
CA ASN A 235 3.59 -9.29 10.09
C ASN A 235 3.53 -10.60 9.27
N ALA A 236 4.42 -11.55 9.53
CA ALA A 236 4.37 -12.87 8.90
C ALA A 236 3.09 -13.64 9.24
N LEU A 237 2.65 -13.58 10.50
CA LEU A 237 1.40 -14.20 10.95
C LEU A 237 0.18 -13.59 10.25
N LYS A 238 0.21 -12.28 9.95
CA LYS A 238 -0.80 -11.60 9.14
C LYS A 238 -1.02 -12.30 7.81
N TYR A 239 0.04 -12.46 7.05
CA TYR A 239 -0.03 -13.09 5.74
C TYR A 239 -0.32 -14.59 5.86
N ALA A 240 0.21 -15.26 6.88
CA ALA A 240 -0.07 -16.67 7.12
C ALA A 240 -1.55 -16.94 7.43
N SER A 241 -2.24 -16.00 8.09
CA SER A 241 -3.67 -16.10 8.39
C SER A 241 -4.58 -16.17 7.14
N SER A 242 -4.04 -15.82 5.97
CA SER A 242 -4.76 -15.93 4.69
C SER A 242 -4.75 -17.36 4.13
N PHE A 243 -3.78 -18.20 4.49
CA PHE A 243 -3.65 -19.57 3.95
C PHE A 243 -4.87 -20.45 4.21
N PRO A 244 -5.50 -20.48 5.40
CA PRO A 244 -6.72 -21.25 5.61
C PRO A 244 -7.87 -20.82 4.70
N VAL A 245 -8.09 -19.51 4.50
CA VAL A 245 -9.13 -18.96 3.60
C VAL A 245 -8.94 -19.50 2.18
N ILE A 246 -7.68 -19.51 1.77
CA ILE A 246 -7.23 -19.95 0.47
C ILE A 246 -7.49 -21.45 0.26
N PHE A 247 -7.01 -22.30 1.18
CA PHE A 247 -7.12 -23.75 1.03
C PHE A 247 -8.59 -24.18 1.04
N LEU A 248 -9.40 -23.54 1.89
CA LEU A 248 -10.84 -23.82 1.96
C LEU A 248 -11.58 -23.34 0.71
N SER A 249 -11.19 -22.21 0.12
CA SER A 249 -11.74 -21.74 -1.17
C SER A 249 -11.41 -22.72 -2.31
N ALA A 250 -10.19 -23.25 -2.35
CA ALA A 250 -9.80 -24.28 -3.33
C ALA A 250 -10.56 -25.60 -3.12
N ALA A 251 -10.68 -26.07 -1.87
CA ALA A 251 -11.42 -27.27 -1.53
C ALA A 251 -12.91 -27.15 -1.91
N GLN A 252 -13.53 -26.00 -1.63
CA GLN A 252 -14.90 -25.68 -2.06
C GLN A 252 -15.07 -25.81 -3.58
N ARG A 253 -14.12 -25.31 -4.36
CA ARG A 253 -14.18 -25.38 -5.83
C ARG A 253 -14.11 -26.82 -6.34
N ILE A 254 -13.24 -27.65 -5.76
CA ILE A 254 -13.12 -29.06 -6.13
C ILE A 254 -14.45 -29.78 -5.88
N VAL A 255 -15.05 -29.59 -4.70
CA VAL A 255 -16.33 -30.21 -4.34
C VAL A 255 -17.46 -29.77 -5.28
N ILE A 256 -17.54 -28.48 -5.65
CA ILE A 256 -18.54 -28.00 -6.62
C ILE A 256 -18.35 -28.68 -7.99
N LEU A 257 -17.10 -28.81 -8.44
CA LEU A 257 -16.78 -29.42 -9.74
C LEU A 257 -17.15 -30.91 -9.76
N GLU A 258 -16.88 -31.64 -8.68
CA GLU A 258 -17.23 -33.06 -8.52
C GLU A 258 -18.75 -33.25 -8.50
N LEU A 259 -19.49 -32.45 -7.69
CA LEU A 259 -20.96 -32.50 -7.64
C LEU A 259 -21.61 -32.19 -8.99
N ALA A 260 -21.06 -31.22 -9.73
CA ALA A 260 -21.54 -30.88 -11.06
C ALA A 260 -21.33 -32.04 -12.07
N GLY A 261 -20.27 -32.83 -11.89
CA GLY A 261 -20.00 -34.04 -12.67
C GLY A 261 -20.94 -35.21 -12.35
N GLU A 262 -21.34 -35.38 -11.09
CA GLU A 262 -22.15 -36.52 -10.65
C GLU A 262 -23.67 -36.33 -10.80
N LYS A 263 -24.20 -35.14 -10.51
CA LYS A 263 -25.66 -34.90 -10.43
C LYS A 263 -26.23 -33.97 -11.52
N GLY A 264 -25.39 -33.53 -12.46
CA GLY A 264 -25.78 -32.60 -13.53
C GLY A 264 -26.03 -31.17 -13.03
N ARG A 265 -26.20 -30.23 -13.99
CA ARG A 265 -26.29 -28.77 -13.74
C ARG A 265 -27.46 -28.32 -12.85
N SER A 266 -28.40 -29.19 -12.51
CA SER A 266 -29.59 -28.87 -11.70
C SER A 266 -29.31 -28.70 -10.20
N VAL A 267 -28.20 -29.27 -9.69
CA VAL A 267 -27.84 -29.16 -8.25
C VAL A 267 -27.13 -27.86 -7.90
N MET A 268 -26.62 -27.10 -8.87
CA MET A 268 -26.07 -25.75 -8.63
C MET A 268 -27.12 -24.74 -8.14
N ARG A 269 -28.41 -25.06 -8.25
CA ARG A 269 -29.52 -24.20 -7.80
C ARG A 269 -30.02 -24.53 -6.40
N GLU A 270 -29.72 -25.72 -5.87
CA GLU A 270 -29.98 -26.02 -4.47
C GLU A 270 -28.96 -25.27 -3.61
N SER A 271 -29.46 -24.63 -2.55
CA SER A 271 -28.69 -23.79 -1.65
C SER A 271 -27.64 -24.61 -0.88
N TRP A 272 -26.51 -24.90 -1.53
CA TRP A 272 -25.28 -25.37 -0.89
C TRP A 272 -24.76 -24.38 0.19
N HIS A 273 -25.28 -23.14 0.15
CA HIS A 273 -24.87 -22.03 0.97
C HIS A 273 -25.51 -22.06 2.36
N GLY A 274 -24.66 -22.26 3.38
CA GLY A 274 -24.98 -22.12 4.80
C GLY A 274 -24.92 -23.43 5.61
N GLU A 275 -25.18 -24.58 4.98
CA GLU A 275 -25.24 -25.87 5.67
C GLU A 275 -23.91 -26.63 5.65
N HIS A 276 -23.12 -26.48 4.58
CA HIS A 276 -21.88 -27.24 4.45
C HIS A 276 -20.78 -26.74 5.43
N PRO A 277 -20.13 -27.63 6.20
CA PRO A 277 -19.12 -27.25 7.18
C PRO A 277 -17.92 -26.52 6.55
N LEU A 278 -17.57 -26.84 5.29
CA LEU A 278 -16.51 -26.15 4.55
C LEU A 278 -16.82 -24.67 4.32
N PHE A 279 -18.08 -24.28 4.12
CA PHE A 279 -18.46 -22.88 3.96
C PHE A 279 -18.34 -22.13 5.29
N ARG A 280 -18.79 -22.74 6.39
CA ARG A 280 -18.69 -22.16 7.74
C ARG A 280 -17.23 -21.98 8.18
N LEU A 281 -16.38 -22.98 7.93
CA LEU A 281 -14.95 -22.91 8.24
C LEU A 281 -14.24 -21.87 7.37
N TRP A 282 -14.59 -21.78 6.08
CA TRP A 282 -14.06 -20.75 5.19
C TRP A 282 -14.46 -19.35 5.66
N LEU A 283 -15.74 -19.15 6.03
CA LEU A 283 -16.24 -17.88 6.53
C LEU A 283 -15.54 -17.47 7.82
N LEU A 284 -15.35 -18.41 8.76
CA LEU A 284 -14.60 -18.18 9.99
C LEU A 284 -13.16 -17.76 9.69
N ALA A 285 -12.47 -18.50 8.82
CA ALA A 285 -11.12 -18.17 8.41
C ALA A 285 -11.05 -16.78 7.75
N ALA A 286 -12.02 -16.44 6.89
CA ALA A 286 -12.10 -15.16 6.21
C ALA A 286 -12.32 -14.00 7.20
N VAL A 287 -13.16 -14.20 8.21
CA VAL A 287 -13.38 -13.24 9.29
C VAL A 287 -12.11 -13.04 10.12
N VAL A 288 -11.45 -14.13 10.56
CA VAL A 288 -10.21 -14.06 11.35
C VAL A 288 -9.11 -13.31 10.59
N ASN A 289 -8.86 -13.70 9.33
CA ASN A 289 -7.89 -13.03 8.46
C ASN A 289 -8.19 -11.54 8.28
N SER A 290 -9.46 -11.20 8.02
CA SER A 290 -9.87 -9.82 7.79
C SER A 290 -9.73 -8.95 9.04
N LEU A 291 -10.14 -9.45 10.21
CA LEU A 291 -10.02 -8.75 11.48
C LEU A 291 -8.56 -8.57 11.89
N TYR A 292 -7.74 -9.62 11.79
CA TYR A 292 -6.31 -9.54 12.14
C TYR A 292 -5.58 -8.53 11.27
N SER A 293 -5.83 -8.58 9.96
CA SER A 293 -5.17 -7.68 9.02
C SER A 293 -5.73 -6.24 9.11
N PHE A 294 -7.00 -6.06 9.47
CA PHE A 294 -7.55 -4.74 9.77
C PHE A 294 -6.92 -4.14 11.04
N TRP A 295 -6.81 -4.92 12.11
CA TRP A 295 -6.10 -4.53 13.33
C TRP A 295 -4.65 -4.13 13.03
N TRP A 296 -3.98 -4.89 12.16
CA TRP A 296 -2.61 -4.59 11.72
C TRP A 296 -2.52 -3.23 11.03
N ASP A 297 -3.38 -2.96 10.04
CA ASP A 297 -3.38 -1.68 9.32
C ASP A 297 -3.56 -0.50 10.30
N LEU A 298 -4.52 -0.60 11.23
CA LEU A 298 -4.77 0.47 12.20
C LEU A 298 -3.59 0.70 13.15
N THR A 299 -3.03 -0.38 13.69
CA THR A 299 -2.09 -0.29 14.82
C THR A 299 -0.63 -0.18 14.38
N ASN A 300 -0.21 -0.97 13.39
CA ASN A 300 1.20 -1.11 13.01
C ASN A 300 1.57 -0.27 11.79
N ASP A 301 0.65 -0.14 10.83
CA ASP A 301 0.89 0.64 9.62
C ASP A 301 0.53 2.11 9.82
N TRP A 302 -0.60 2.38 10.48
CA TRP A 302 -1.09 3.75 10.75
C TRP A 302 -0.80 4.25 12.16
N GLY A 303 -0.34 3.39 13.09
CA GLY A 303 0.07 3.83 14.43
C GLY A 303 -1.07 4.37 15.30
N LEU A 304 -2.32 4.00 15.03
CA LEU A 304 -3.48 4.45 15.81
C LEU A 304 -3.57 3.69 17.14
N ASP A 305 -4.12 4.35 18.15
CA ASP A 305 -4.24 3.83 19.52
C ASP A 305 -5.61 3.17 19.79
N LEU A 306 -6.53 3.19 18.83
CA LEU A 306 -7.91 2.65 18.88
C LEU A 306 -8.00 1.23 19.44
N LEU A 307 -7.03 0.37 19.12
CA LEU A 307 -7.02 -1.05 19.47
C LEU A 307 -5.83 -1.44 20.36
N LYS A 308 -5.09 -0.47 20.90
CA LYS A 308 -4.02 -0.75 21.86
C LYS A 308 -4.60 -0.96 23.25
N SER A 309 -4.15 -2.02 23.94
CA SER A 309 -4.53 -2.25 25.33
C SER A 309 -3.97 -1.13 26.22
N ARG A 310 -4.86 -0.52 27.01
CA ARG A 310 -4.61 0.62 27.92
C ARG A 310 -3.40 0.43 28.85
N SER A 311 -2.99 -0.83 29.11
CA SER A 311 -1.83 -1.15 29.95
C SER A 311 -0.47 -0.70 29.37
N ALA A 312 -0.38 -0.37 28.07
CA ALA A 312 0.84 0.16 27.47
C ALA A 312 1.04 1.67 27.74
N GLU A 313 -0.01 2.40 28.11
CA GLU A 313 0.00 3.85 28.29
C GLU A 313 0.70 4.30 29.59
N VAL A 314 0.86 3.38 30.56
CA VAL A 314 1.52 3.66 31.85
C VAL A 314 3.06 3.55 31.78
N ARG A 315 3.64 3.04 30.68
CA ARG A 315 5.10 2.85 30.56
C ARG A 315 5.85 3.93 29.79
N SER A 316 5.16 4.81 29.05
CA SER A 316 5.77 6.00 28.46
C SER A 316 5.36 7.24 29.26
N SER A 317 6.08 7.52 30.34
CA SER A 317 5.97 8.81 31.03
C SER A 317 6.12 9.96 30.04
N PRO A 318 5.29 11.01 30.09
CA PRO A 318 5.50 12.20 29.28
C PRO A 318 6.77 12.90 29.76
N THR A 319 7.77 12.98 28.88
CA THR A 319 9.01 13.71 29.11
C THR A 319 8.67 15.16 29.43
N ARG A 320 8.98 15.58 30.66
CA ARG A 320 8.70 16.89 31.21
C ARG A 320 9.64 17.90 30.54
N TYR A 321 9.18 18.63 29.53
CA TYR A 321 9.91 19.77 28.99
C TYR A 321 10.04 20.85 30.08
N SER A 322 11.24 20.98 30.65
CA SER A 322 11.59 22.13 31.48
C SER A 322 12.08 23.25 30.56
N LYS A 323 11.33 24.35 30.47
CA LYS A 323 11.85 25.60 29.90
C LYS A 323 12.84 26.19 30.91
N ILE A 324 14.13 26.08 30.61
CA ILE A 324 15.18 26.86 31.26
C ILE A 324 15.17 28.25 30.62
N THR A 325 14.60 29.24 31.31
CA THR A 325 14.85 30.65 31.00
C THR A 325 16.08 31.10 31.79
N GLY A 326 17.13 31.47 31.06
CA GLY A 326 18.42 31.90 31.58
C GLY A 326 18.36 33.20 32.39
N SER A 327 19.29 33.26 33.34
CA SER A 327 19.61 34.36 34.24
C SER A 327 20.25 35.55 33.53
N SER A 328 19.93 36.75 34.01
CA SER A 328 20.79 37.93 33.91
C SER A 328 20.53 38.79 35.15
N ASP A 329 21.61 39.12 35.87
CA ASP A 329 21.60 39.73 37.19
C ASP A 329 21.45 41.28 37.19
N THR A 330 20.99 41.77 38.36
CA THR A 330 21.21 43.09 39.03
C THR A 330 20.16 44.22 38.82
N PRO A 331 20.04 45.23 39.74
CA PRO A 331 19.41 45.11 41.07
C PRO A 331 18.45 46.29 41.46
N VAL A 332 17.64 46.08 42.53
CA VAL A 332 17.03 47.06 43.49
C VAL A 332 16.16 48.22 42.96
N VAL A 333 14.87 48.27 43.36
CA VAL A 333 14.19 49.38 44.10
C VAL A 333 12.89 48.85 44.76
N SER A 334 12.63 49.34 45.96
CA SER A 334 11.57 49.03 46.94
C SER A 334 10.19 49.66 46.67
N GLU A 335 9.21 49.30 47.54
CA GLU A 335 7.85 49.88 47.76
C GLU A 335 6.73 49.31 46.86
N SER A 336 5.52 48.95 47.31
CA SER A 336 4.82 49.04 48.61
C SER A 336 3.55 48.15 48.58
N LEU A 337 2.98 47.93 49.76
CA LEU A 337 1.83 47.08 50.13
C LEU A 337 0.61 47.07 49.18
N SER A 338 -0.01 45.89 49.02
CA SER A 338 -1.41 45.66 49.45
C SER A 338 -1.82 44.18 49.42
N SER A 339 -2.40 43.77 50.53
CA SER A 339 -3.02 42.50 50.88
C SER A 339 -3.91 41.82 49.82
N SER A 340 -3.69 40.53 49.58
CA SER A 340 -4.74 39.52 49.44
C SER A 340 -4.15 38.12 49.62
N SER A 341 -4.61 37.46 50.68
CA SER A 341 -4.17 36.14 51.13
C SER A 341 -4.51 35.04 50.12
N GLN A 342 -3.50 34.44 49.48
CA GLN A 342 -3.58 33.08 48.97
C GLN A 342 -2.24 32.38 49.21
N GLN A 343 -2.19 31.65 50.32
CA GLN A 343 -1.13 30.70 50.61
C GLN A 343 -1.54 29.32 50.08
N VAL A 344 -0.66 28.77 49.24
CA VAL A 344 -0.24 27.36 49.18
C VAL A 344 -0.82 26.46 48.08
N LEU A 345 0.17 25.89 47.37
CA LEU A 345 0.22 24.66 46.58
C LEU A 345 -0.17 24.68 45.10
N GLY A 346 0.88 24.89 44.30
CA GLY A 346 1.21 24.16 43.07
C GLY A 346 0.15 23.22 42.53
N GLY A 347 -0.58 23.71 41.53
CA GLY A 347 -1.44 22.91 40.68
C GLY A 347 -1.49 23.57 39.32
N ALA A 348 -0.40 23.48 38.55
CA ALA A 348 -0.50 23.73 37.12
C ALA A 348 -1.54 22.75 36.58
N ILE A 349 -2.71 23.27 36.23
CA ILE A 349 -3.74 22.54 35.52
C ILE A 349 -3.09 22.13 34.20
N TYR A 350 -2.54 20.92 34.14
CA TYR A 350 -2.28 20.24 32.89
C TYR A 350 -3.64 20.09 32.22
N ARG A 351 -3.98 21.00 31.30
CA ARG A 351 -4.88 20.66 30.22
C ARG A 351 -4.17 19.55 29.46
N GLN A 352 -4.41 18.30 29.85
CA GLN A 352 -4.33 17.19 28.91
C GLN A 352 -5.21 17.63 27.74
N HIS A 353 -4.59 17.99 26.62
CA HIS A 353 -5.35 18.11 25.39
C HIS A 353 -5.95 16.73 25.17
N SER A 354 -7.26 16.60 25.44
CA SER A 354 -8.04 15.41 25.14
C SER A 354 -7.98 15.24 23.63
N TYR A 355 -7.03 14.45 23.17
CA TYR A 355 -7.02 14.00 21.79
C TYR A 355 -8.22 13.05 21.61
N PRO A 356 -8.86 13.08 20.43
CA PRO A 356 -10.01 12.22 20.16
C PRO A 356 -9.62 10.75 20.38
N TYR A 357 -10.49 10.01 21.07
CA TYR A 357 -10.23 8.66 21.56
C TYR A 357 -9.70 7.73 20.46
N GLY A 358 -8.57 7.08 20.74
CA GLY A 358 -7.95 6.08 19.86
C GLY A 358 -7.18 6.62 18.65
N LEU A 359 -7.14 7.94 18.45
CA LEU A 359 -6.22 8.57 17.50
C LEU A 359 -4.92 8.94 18.21
N ARG A 360 -3.82 8.98 17.45
CA ARG A 360 -2.51 9.38 17.95
C ARG A 360 -2.46 10.90 18.25
N PRO A 361 -1.53 11.37 19.10
CA PRO A 361 -1.45 12.77 19.51
C PRO A 361 -1.08 13.76 18.39
N VAL A 362 -0.33 13.30 17.37
CA VAL A 362 0.11 14.13 16.24
C VAL A 362 -0.57 13.65 14.95
N LEU A 363 -1.43 14.50 14.40
CA LEU A 363 -2.19 14.28 13.17
C LEU A 363 -1.83 15.39 12.18
N LEU A 364 -1.41 15.04 10.97
CA LEU A 364 -1.08 15.99 9.89
C LEU A 364 -2.28 16.25 8.97
N TYR A 365 -3.25 15.33 8.92
CA TYR A 365 -4.48 15.50 8.14
C TYR A 365 -5.63 16.01 9.01
N PRO A 366 -6.69 16.58 8.39
CA PRO A 366 -7.91 16.93 9.11
C PRO A 366 -8.54 15.72 9.81
N LEU A 367 -9.11 15.95 10.99
CA LEU A 367 -9.65 14.89 11.85
C LEU A 367 -10.69 13.99 11.16
N ALA A 368 -11.50 14.52 10.25
CA ALA A 368 -12.52 13.77 9.52
C ALA A 368 -11.95 12.71 8.57
N VAL A 369 -10.69 12.84 8.13
CA VAL A 369 -10.05 11.92 7.19
C VAL A 369 -9.85 10.55 7.83
N TYR A 370 -9.43 10.48 9.08
CA TYR A 370 -9.12 9.22 9.76
C TYR A 370 -10.31 8.26 9.89
N PRO A 371 -11.48 8.64 10.43
CA PRO A 371 -12.63 7.73 10.51
C PRO A 371 -13.14 7.32 9.12
N LEU A 372 -13.08 8.20 8.12
CA LEU A 372 -13.44 7.86 6.75
C LEU A 372 -12.49 6.80 6.16
N VAL A 373 -11.18 7.00 6.30
CA VAL A 373 -10.16 6.07 5.80
C VAL A 373 -10.24 4.72 6.52
N ILE A 374 -10.51 4.71 7.84
CA ILE A 374 -10.76 3.50 8.61
C ILE A 374 -11.98 2.74 8.07
N PHE A 375 -13.10 3.45 7.86
CA PHE A 375 -14.33 2.87 7.34
C PHE A 375 -14.14 2.28 5.93
N PHE A 376 -13.57 3.06 5.01
CA PHE A 376 -13.31 2.59 3.65
C PHE A 376 -12.31 1.44 3.61
N ASN A 377 -11.30 1.43 4.49
CA ASN A 377 -10.37 0.30 4.56
C ASN A 377 -11.06 -0.98 5.03
N LEU A 378 -11.97 -0.89 6.01
CA LEU A 378 -12.75 -2.05 6.45
C LEU A 378 -13.67 -2.55 5.32
N LEU A 379 -14.41 -1.64 4.67
CA LEU A 379 -15.34 -1.98 3.60
C LEU A 379 -14.61 -2.63 2.40
N LEU A 380 -13.56 -1.97 1.92
CA LEU A 380 -12.79 -2.45 0.77
C LEU A 380 -12.02 -3.73 1.10
N ARG A 381 -11.63 -3.95 2.36
CA ARG A 381 -11.01 -5.22 2.77
C ARG A 381 -11.96 -6.41 2.62
N MET A 382 -13.26 -6.23 2.82
CA MET A 382 -14.24 -7.31 2.59
C MET A 382 -14.32 -7.71 1.12
N THR A 383 -13.94 -6.82 0.18
CA THR A 383 -13.90 -7.16 -1.25
C THR A 383 -12.89 -8.27 -1.55
N TRP A 384 -11.80 -8.38 -0.79
CA TRP A 384 -10.84 -9.47 -0.94
C TRP A 384 -11.45 -10.83 -0.57
N SER A 385 -12.21 -10.90 0.53
CA SER A 385 -12.93 -12.12 0.92
C SER A 385 -14.00 -12.49 -0.09
N ILE A 386 -14.68 -11.50 -0.66
CA ILE A 386 -15.68 -11.68 -1.73
C ILE A 386 -15.02 -12.28 -2.99
N LYS A 387 -13.85 -11.79 -3.42
CA LYS A 387 -13.10 -12.36 -4.57
C LYS A 387 -12.78 -13.85 -4.42
N LEU A 388 -12.56 -14.32 -3.20
CA LEU A 388 -12.24 -15.72 -2.88
C LEU A 388 -13.47 -16.60 -2.68
N SER A 389 -14.67 -16.01 -2.66
CA SER A 389 -15.91 -16.78 -2.59
C SER A 389 -16.10 -17.56 -3.89
N SER A 390 -16.36 -18.86 -3.76
CA SER A 390 -16.63 -19.77 -4.89
C SER A 390 -17.85 -19.36 -5.72
N HIS A 391 -18.74 -18.55 -5.14
CA HIS A 391 -19.98 -18.06 -5.73
C HIS A 391 -19.77 -17.11 -6.93
N LEU A 392 -18.76 -16.22 -6.89
CA LEU A 392 -18.55 -15.23 -7.96
C LEU A 392 -17.99 -15.81 -9.27
N TYR A 393 -17.41 -17.01 -9.22
CA TYR A 393 -16.80 -17.63 -10.40
C TYR A 393 -17.82 -18.43 -11.25
N SER A 394 -19.02 -18.68 -10.72
CA SER A 394 -20.04 -19.52 -11.33
C SER A 394 -20.94 -18.79 -12.35
N GLN A 395 -21.03 -17.46 -12.31
CA GLN A 395 -21.86 -16.67 -13.24
C GLN A 395 -20.98 -15.88 -14.22
N SER A 396 -21.33 -15.90 -15.51
CA SER A 396 -20.59 -15.19 -16.57
C SER A 396 -20.55 -13.65 -16.41
N GLU A 397 -21.33 -13.10 -15.46
CA GLU A 397 -21.27 -11.71 -14.99
C GLU A 397 -19.98 -11.38 -14.19
N GLY A 398 -19.18 -12.39 -13.84
CA GLY A 398 -17.98 -12.25 -13.02
C GLY A 398 -16.86 -11.40 -13.63
N THR A 399 -16.78 -11.23 -14.97
CA THR A 399 -15.65 -10.51 -15.59
C THR A 399 -15.65 -9.01 -15.27
N THR A 400 -16.82 -8.36 -15.27
CA THR A 400 -16.99 -6.94 -14.90
C THR A 400 -16.80 -6.76 -13.41
N VAL A 401 -17.38 -7.64 -12.60
CA VAL A 401 -17.27 -7.59 -11.14
C VAL A 401 -15.82 -7.77 -10.68
N ILE A 402 -15.09 -8.75 -11.22
CA ILE A 402 -13.67 -8.98 -10.91
C ILE A 402 -12.83 -7.74 -11.23
N PHE A 403 -13.06 -7.11 -12.39
CA PHE A 403 -12.36 -5.88 -12.77
C PHE A 403 -12.60 -4.74 -11.76
N TRP A 404 -13.85 -4.50 -11.36
CA TRP A 404 -14.14 -3.46 -10.35
C TRP A 404 -13.57 -3.79 -8.98
N LEU A 405 -13.54 -5.08 -8.59
CA LEU A 405 -12.89 -5.50 -7.35
C LEU A 405 -11.36 -5.31 -7.43
N GLU A 406 -10.72 -5.39 -8.60
CA GLU A 406 -9.31 -5.03 -8.81
C GLU A 406 -9.08 -3.52 -8.67
N VAL A 407 -9.93 -2.70 -9.28
CA VAL A 407 -9.91 -1.23 -9.11
C VAL A 407 -10.08 -0.85 -7.63
N ALA A 408 -11.02 -1.48 -6.93
CA ALA A 408 -11.27 -1.27 -5.51
C ALA A 408 -10.05 -1.60 -4.63
N GLU A 409 -9.31 -2.67 -4.97
CA GLU A 409 -8.09 -3.05 -4.24
C GLU A 409 -6.94 -2.05 -4.48
N ILE A 410 -6.77 -1.57 -5.71
CA ILE A 410 -5.80 -0.52 -6.02
C ILE A 410 -6.16 0.77 -5.26
N PHE A 411 -7.43 1.16 -5.26
CA PHE A 411 -7.92 2.35 -4.55
C PHE A 411 -7.71 2.23 -3.04
N ARG A 412 -7.96 1.05 -2.45
CA ARG A 412 -7.73 0.80 -1.03
C ARG A 412 -6.27 1.05 -0.65
N ARG A 413 -5.31 0.61 -1.47
CA ARG A 413 -3.89 0.87 -1.21
C ARG A 413 -3.46 2.28 -1.48
N TRP A 414 -3.96 2.90 -2.54
CA TRP A 414 -3.76 4.32 -2.80
C TRP A 414 -4.07 5.15 -1.53
N MET A 415 -5.24 4.90 -0.93
CA MET A 415 -5.64 5.53 0.33
C MET A 415 -4.70 5.19 1.50
N TRP A 416 -4.32 3.91 1.64
CA TRP A 416 -3.43 3.44 2.72
C TRP A 416 -2.06 4.15 2.72
N VAL A 417 -1.51 4.46 1.54
CA VAL A 417 -0.18 5.12 1.41
C VAL A 417 -0.15 6.47 2.12
N PHE A 418 -1.23 7.26 2.06
CA PHE A 418 -1.26 8.59 2.69
C PHE A 418 -1.03 8.53 4.20
N ILE A 419 -1.77 7.65 4.89
CA ILE A 419 -1.68 7.50 6.35
C ILE A 419 -0.39 6.77 6.74
N ARG A 420 0.08 5.85 5.90
CA ARG A 420 1.34 5.13 6.11
C ARG A 420 2.55 6.09 6.08
N VAL A 421 2.63 6.93 5.05
CA VAL A 421 3.72 7.92 4.92
C VAL A 421 3.66 8.92 6.06
N GLU A 422 2.46 9.40 6.40
CA GLU A 422 2.25 10.32 7.51
C GLU A 422 2.74 9.72 8.84
N TRP A 423 2.44 8.44 9.10
CA TRP A 423 2.90 7.77 10.31
C TRP A 423 4.43 7.65 10.36
N GLU A 424 5.08 7.35 9.23
CA GLU A 424 6.55 7.28 9.18
C GLU A 424 7.19 8.64 9.43
N VAL A 425 6.60 9.73 8.92
CA VAL A 425 7.05 11.11 9.21
C VAL A 425 6.98 11.41 10.72
N VAL A 426 5.85 11.08 11.36
CA VAL A 426 5.65 11.29 12.80
C VAL A 426 6.66 10.47 13.61
N LYS A 427 6.85 9.19 13.26
CA LYS A 427 7.82 8.31 13.92
C LYS A 427 9.25 8.83 13.80
N ASN A 428 9.65 9.28 12.60
CA ASN A 428 10.98 9.84 12.37
C ASN A 428 11.20 11.15 13.14
N ALA A 429 10.18 11.99 13.26
CA ALA A 429 10.24 13.21 14.06
C ALA A 429 10.42 12.89 15.57
N GLN A 430 9.68 11.91 16.08
CA GLN A 430 9.80 11.44 17.47
C GLN A 430 11.21 10.89 17.75
N GLN A 431 11.74 10.03 16.87
CA GLN A 431 13.08 9.49 17.04
C GLN A 431 14.16 10.58 17.06
N LYS A 432 14.05 11.58 16.17
CA LYS A 432 14.97 12.73 16.15
C LYS A 432 14.92 13.53 17.46
N SER A 433 13.72 13.78 17.99
CA SER A 433 13.58 14.49 19.27
C SER A 433 14.19 13.72 20.44
N HIS A 434 14.01 12.39 20.48
CA HIS A 434 14.57 11.53 21.52
C HIS A 434 16.11 11.48 21.47
N ASN A 435 16.67 11.39 20.26
CA ASN A 435 18.12 11.40 20.08
C ASN A 435 18.73 12.75 20.47
N ALA A 436 18.04 13.86 20.15
CA ALA A 436 18.47 15.20 20.53
C ALA A 436 18.46 15.39 22.06
N SER A 437 17.40 14.96 22.75
CA SER A 437 17.35 15.03 24.22
C SER A 437 18.43 14.17 24.88
N HIS A 438 18.74 13.00 24.31
CA HIS A 438 19.79 12.14 24.84
C HIS A 438 21.19 12.71 24.58
N ALA A 439 21.40 13.44 23.46
CA ALA A 439 22.65 14.14 23.20
C ALA A 439 22.86 15.30 24.19
N GLU A 440 21.80 16.10 24.45
CA GLU A 440 21.84 17.18 25.46
C GLU A 440 22.09 16.62 26.87
N GLU A 441 21.49 15.49 27.23
CA GLU A 441 21.72 14.83 28.54
C GLU A 441 23.16 14.33 28.71
N VAL A 442 23.79 13.83 27.64
CA VAL A 442 25.19 13.39 27.65
C VAL A 442 26.17 14.57 27.75
N GLU A 443 25.87 15.71 27.12
CA GLU A 443 26.70 16.92 27.22
C GLU A 443 26.60 17.61 28.60
N LEU A 444 25.49 17.43 29.32
CA LEU A 444 25.27 18.01 30.65
C LEU A 444 25.91 17.20 31.79
N ILE A 445 26.41 15.99 31.55
CA ILE A 445 27.21 15.23 32.53
C ILE A 445 28.65 15.76 32.45
N PRO A 446 29.17 16.48 33.46
CA PRO A 446 30.54 16.96 33.44
C PRO A 446 31.47 15.76 33.37
N SER A 447 32.43 15.76 32.44
CA SER A 447 33.50 14.78 32.39
C SER A 447 34.45 14.99 33.58
N THR A 448 34.02 14.65 34.79
CA THR A 448 34.91 14.50 35.93
C THR A 448 35.69 13.21 35.75
N ARG A 449 36.65 13.20 34.82
CA ARG A 449 37.82 12.33 34.97
C ARG A 449 38.70 13.02 36.01
N PRO A 450 38.96 12.41 37.18
CA PRO A 450 40.04 12.88 38.02
C PRO A 450 41.34 12.69 37.23
N ASP A 451 42.08 13.78 37.00
CA ASP A 451 43.44 13.70 36.51
C ASP A 451 44.25 12.82 37.49
N PRO A 452 45.05 11.87 37.00
CA PRO A 452 45.96 11.15 37.87
C PRO A 452 46.95 12.17 38.44
N MET A 453 47.00 12.28 39.77
CA MET A 453 48.08 13.01 40.43
C MET A 453 49.40 12.30 40.10
N ASP A 454 50.31 13.05 39.48
CA ASP A 454 51.71 12.68 39.37
C ASP A 454 52.31 12.63 40.79
N ASP A 455 52.72 11.44 41.21
CA ASP A 455 53.65 11.19 42.33
C ASP A 455 55.02 10.76 41.78
#